data_AF-A0A150USB3-F1
#
_entry.id   AF-A0A150USB3-F1
#
_cell.length_a   1.000
_cell.length_b   1.000
_cell.length_c   1.000
_cell.angle_alpha   90.00
_cell.angle_beta   90.00
_cell.angle_gamma   90.00
#
_symmetry.space_group_name_H-M   'P 1'
#
loop_
_entity.id
_entity.type
_entity.pdbx_description
1 polymer ?
#
loop_
_entity_poly.entity_id
_entity_poly.type
_entity_poly.pdbx_seq_one_letter_code
_entity_poly.pdbx_strand_id
1 'polypeptide(L)'
;MENPQTNEFKNWETITRARKYRKGHSITDSVSQLRPESIESLNPPDKRMTLDDLKKSHATATIQWQSSRSRRKLLEMLDIRQPFQNKPNWELKTAICLATGSFSRTNTTLNRRAMQQFAAFYDICEWLRAFSTQTFEILAQEPRFTNLDREFLESLSVRVLEVGPQGSQDLGPAIMHITVDTFVFEPFLERKINILRQLYAAHPRLYIGSSMHGLEEEAYFKSTMRFVKSRKPGKLFPKFDEGPQIFEGLRVYGDAEENDDC
;
A
#
# COMPACT_ATOMS: atom_id res chain seq x y z
N MET A 1 -56.68 -7.87 -1.36
CA MET A 1 -56.38 -7.47 0.03
C MET A 1 -54.96 -7.92 0.30
N GLU A 2 -54.05 -6.97 0.20
CA GLU A 2 -52.59 -7.19 0.12
C GLU A 2 -51.96 -7.31 1.51
N ASN A 3 -50.93 -8.14 1.55
CA ASN A 3 -50.12 -8.50 2.71
C ASN A 3 -48.89 -7.56 2.77
N PRO A 4 -48.59 -6.87 3.88
CA PRO A 4 -47.48 -5.94 3.95
C PRO A 4 -46.28 -6.52 4.70
N GLN A 5 -45.21 -6.89 3.99
CA GLN A 5 -43.85 -6.91 4.53
C GLN A 5 -42.84 -6.62 3.42
N THR A 6 -42.25 -5.42 3.43
CA THR A 6 -40.88 -5.11 2.96
C THR A 6 -40.63 -3.63 3.21
N ASN A 7 -39.90 -3.28 4.26
CA ASN A 7 -39.41 -1.91 4.42
C ASN A 7 -38.15 -1.89 5.28
N GLU A 8 -36.98 -2.10 4.69
CA GLU A 8 -35.70 -1.66 5.26
C GLU A 8 -34.54 -1.68 4.23
N PHE A 9 -34.69 -0.99 3.10
CA PHE A 9 -33.56 -0.65 2.22
C PHE A 9 -33.90 0.61 1.42
N LYS A 10 -33.62 1.80 2.00
CA LYS A 10 -33.58 3.09 1.28
C LYS A 10 -33.06 4.21 2.19
N ASN A 11 -31.74 4.35 2.36
CA ASN A 11 -31.16 5.64 2.79
C ASN A 11 -29.64 5.76 2.54
N TRP A 12 -29.17 5.77 1.29
CA TRP A 12 -27.77 6.13 1.00
C TRP A 12 -27.54 6.99 -0.26
N GLU A 13 -28.58 7.44 -0.97
CA GLU A 13 -28.44 8.19 -2.24
C GLU A 13 -28.80 9.70 -2.17
N THR A 14 -28.43 10.44 -1.12
CA THR A 14 -28.70 11.91 -1.14
C THR A 14 -27.67 12.78 -0.44
N ILE A 15 -26.38 12.64 -0.78
CA ILE A 15 -25.41 13.72 -0.57
C ILE A 15 -24.48 13.83 -1.79
N THR A 16 -25.02 14.35 -2.90
CA THR A 16 -24.21 15.02 -3.92
C THR A 16 -25.03 16.17 -4.49
N ARG A 17 -24.37 17.34 -4.61
CA ARG A 17 -24.85 18.63 -5.15
C ARG A 17 -25.55 19.56 -4.15
N ALA A 18 -24.74 20.44 -3.56
CA ALA A 18 -24.82 21.90 -3.76
C ALA A 18 -24.16 22.62 -2.58
N ARG A 19 -23.12 23.41 -2.84
CA ARG A 19 -22.94 24.70 -2.16
C ARG A 19 -21.97 25.60 -2.92
N LYS A 20 -22.60 26.55 -3.61
CA LYS A 20 -22.06 27.81 -4.14
C LYS A 20 -21.31 28.58 -3.04
N TYR A 21 -20.27 29.28 -3.49
CA TYR A 21 -19.66 30.47 -2.89
C TYR A 21 -20.57 31.29 -1.97
N ARG A 22 -20.12 31.53 -0.73
CA ARG A 22 -20.46 32.73 0.07
C ARG A 22 -19.20 33.25 0.75
N LYS A 23 -18.92 34.54 0.53
CA LYS A 23 -17.88 35.36 1.16
C LYS A 23 -18.20 35.59 2.65
N GLY A 24 -17.14 35.57 3.46
CA GLY A 24 -16.96 36.43 4.64
C GLY A 24 -17.66 36.00 5.93
N HIS A 25 -16.88 35.45 6.86
CA HIS A 25 -16.66 36.01 8.20
C HIS A 25 -15.42 35.35 8.81
N SER A 26 -14.50 36.18 9.29
CA SER A 26 -13.27 35.76 9.96
C SER A 26 -13.61 35.10 11.29
N ILE A 27 -13.26 33.83 11.44
CA ILE A 27 -13.10 33.15 12.74
C ILE A 27 -11.63 32.71 12.80
N THR A 28 -10.72 33.66 12.64
CA THR A 28 -9.36 33.51 13.15
C THR A 28 -9.40 34.09 14.56
N ASP A 29 -9.25 33.24 15.58
CA ASP A 29 -8.70 33.55 16.92
C ASP A 29 -9.15 32.61 18.05
N SER A 30 -9.68 31.40 17.77
CA SER A 30 -10.03 30.47 18.86
C SER A 30 -9.78 28.97 18.62
N VAL A 31 -8.99 28.58 17.62
CA VAL A 31 -8.65 27.15 17.37
C VAL A 31 -7.17 26.82 17.66
N SER A 32 -6.41 27.75 18.23
CA SER A 32 -4.95 27.60 18.42
C SER A 32 -4.52 26.93 19.74
N GLN A 33 -5.40 26.21 20.46
CA GLN A 33 -5.03 25.59 21.75
C GLN A 33 -5.48 24.13 21.99
N LEU A 34 -5.88 23.38 20.96
CA LEU A 34 -5.97 21.92 21.10
C LEU A 34 -4.59 21.33 20.80
N ARG A 35 -3.85 20.94 21.85
CA ARG A 35 -2.67 20.07 21.71
C ARG A 35 -3.12 18.82 20.95
N PRO A 36 -2.46 18.42 19.85
CA PRO A 36 -2.70 17.10 19.30
C PRO A 36 -2.22 16.10 20.36
N GLU A 37 -3.16 15.45 21.04
CA GLU A 37 -2.85 14.18 21.69
C GLU A 37 -2.14 13.34 20.63
N SER A 38 -0.92 12.90 20.94
CA SER A 38 -0.10 12.18 19.96
C SER A 38 -0.93 11.00 19.46
N ILE A 39 -0.96 10.77 18.15
CA ILE A 39 -1.69 9.65 17.53
C ILE A 39 -1.34 8.29 18.19
N GLU A 40 -0.19 8.21 18.87
CA GLU A 40 0.22 7.09 19.72
C GLU A 40 -0.69 6.81 20.92
N SER A 41 -1.35 7.83 21.51
CA SER A 41 -2.25 7.66 22.66
C SER A 41 -3.53 6.88 22.29
N LEU A 42 -3.99 7.00 21.05
CA LEU A 42 -5.25 6.39 20.59
C LEU A 42 -5.10 4.92 20.17
N ASN A 43 -3.88 4.46 19.88
CA ASN A 43 -3.62 3.07 19.51
C ASN A 43 -2.23 2.62 20.00
N PRO A 44 -2.05 2.44 21.31
CA PRO A 44 -0.75 2.07 21.88
C PRO A 44 -0.31 0.65 21.46
N PRO A 45 0.97 0.31 21.63
CA PRO A 45 1.44 -1.08 21.53
C PRO A 45 0.67 -2.02 22.49
N ASP A 46 0.27 -3.20 22.01
CA ASP A 46 -0.32 -4.23 22.87
C ASP A 46 0.79 -4.96 23.64
N LYS A 47 0.83 -4.71 24.95
CA LYS A 47 1.85 -5.28 25.85
C LYS A 47 1.74 -6.79 26.04
N ARG A 48 0.63 -7.42 25.62
CA ARG A 48 0.42 -8.87 25.72
C ARG A 48 0.84 -9.62 24.47
N MET A 49 1.02 -8.91 23.35
CA MET A 49 1.45 -9.50 22.09
C MET A 49 2.90 -9.95 22.22
N THR A 50 3.19 -11.17 21.77
CA THR A 50 4.55 -11.70 21.71
C THR A 50 5.04 -11.85 20.27
N LEU A 51 6.34 -12.09 20.12
CA LEU A 51 6.95 -12.37 18.81
C LEU A 51 6.33 -13.63 18.18
N ASP A 52 6.07 -14.66 19.00
CA ASP A 52 5.46 -15.92 18.55
C ASP A 52 4.02 -15.71 18.07
N ASP A 53 3.26 -14.80 18.69
CA ASP A 53 1.91 -14.45 18.23
C ASP A 53 1.94 -13.78 16.85
N LEU A 54 2.90 -12.88 16.60
CA LEU A 54 3.10 -12.27 15.28
C LEU A 54 3.52 -13.32 14.24
N LYS A 55 4.44 -14.21 14.58
CA LYS A 55 4.86 -15.31 13.68
C LYS A 55 3.70 -16.24 13.33
N LYS A 56 2.86 -16.63 14.30
CA LYS A 56 1.64 -17.42 14.06
C LYS A 56 0.61 -16.69 13.21
N SER A 57 0.43 -15.39 13.47
CA SER A 57 -0.47 -14.54 12.68
C SER A 57 -0.01 -14.42 11.23
N HIS A 58 1.29 -14.23 11.02
CA HIS A 58 1.91 -14.19 9.70
C HIS A 58 1.78 -15.52 8.95
N ALA A 59 2.08 -16.64 9.60
CA ALA A 59 1.94 -17.96 8.99
C ALA A 59 0.48 -18.22 8.56
N THR A 60 -0.48 -17.85 9.40
CA THR A 60 -1.92 -17.98 9.10
C THR A 60 -2.32 -17.10 7.90
N ALA A 61 -1.92 -15.83 7.91
CA ALA A 61 -2.17 -14.89 6.82
C ALA A 61 -1.51 -15.33 5.50
N THR A 62 -0.33 -15.93 5.59
CA THR A 62 0.43 -16.48 4.46
C THR A 62 -0.31 -17.66 3.83
N ILE A 63 -0.74 -18.64 4.63
CA ILE A 63 -1.53 -19.79 4.14
C ILE A 63 -2.83 -19.32 3.47
N GLN A 64 -3.52 -18.36 4.10
CA GLN A 64 -4.75 -17.79 3.54
C GLN A 64 -4.48 -17.09 2.20
N TRP A 65 -3.44 -16.25 2.12
CA TRP A 65 -3.04 -15.61 0.88
C TRP A 65 -2.66 -16.62 -0.21
N GLN A 66 -1.83 -17.62 0.13
CA GLN A 66 -1.30 -18.61 -0.80
C GLN A 66 -2.38 -19.49 -1.44
N SER A 67 -3.41 -19.83 -0.68
CA SER A 67 -4.57 -20.59 -1.16
C SER A 67 -5.57 -19.75 -1.95
N SER A 68 -5.48 -18.42 -1.88
CA SER A 68 -6.49 -17.52 -2.45
C SER A 68 -6.49 -17.49 -3.99
N ARG A 69 -7.67 -17.20 -4.56
CA ARG A 69 -7.80 -16.90 -6.00
C ARG A 69 -7.12 -15.58 -6.35
N SER A 70 -7.08 -14.64 -5.40
CA SER A 70 -6.43 -13.32 -5.56
C SER A 70 -4.96 -13.47 -5.93
N ARG A 71 -4.22 -14.29 -5.16
CA ARG A 71 -2.81 -14.56 -5.43
C ARG A 71 -2.58 -15.14 -6.81
N ARG A 72 -3.30 -16.20 -7.18
CA ARG A 72 -3.13 -16.85 -8.49
C ARG A 72 -3.29 -15.86 -9.64
N LYS A 73 -4.38 -15.08 -9.61
CA LYS A 73 -4.63 -14.03 -10.61
C LYS A 73 -3.55 -12.95 -10.60
N LEU A 74 -3.02 -12.59 -9.43
CA LEU A 74 -1.96 -11.59 -9.35
C LEU A 74 -0.69 -12.11 -10.01
N LEU A 75 -0.29 -13.34 -9.71
CA LEU A 75 0.91 -13.93 -10.29
C LEU A 75 0.76 -14.11 -11.81
N GLU A 76 -0.41 -14.54 -12.31
CA GLU A 76 -0.71 -14.53 -13.75
C GLU A 76 -0.57 -13.13 -14.36
N MET A 77 -1.08 -12.10 -13.67
CA MET A 77 -0.96 -10.71 -14.11
C MET A 77 0.47 -10.17 -14.13
N LEU A 78 1.33 -10.65 -13.22
CA LEU A 78 2.75 -10.32 -13.17
C LEU A 78 3.53 -11.10 -14.23
N ASP A 79 3.20 -12.36 -14.46
CA ASP A 79 3.82 -13.19 -15.50
C ASP A 79 3.55 -12.63 -16.90
N ILE A 80 2.33 -12.16 -17.18
CA ILE A 80 2.00 -11.47 -18.44
C ILE A 80 2.73 -10.13 -18.59
N ARG A 81 3.16 -9.51 -17.48
CA ARG A 81 3.78 -8.18 -17.44
C ARG A 81 5.28 -8.20 -17.30
N GLN A 82 5.88 -9.37 -17.14
CA GLN A 82 7.32 -9.45 -17.10
C GLN A 82 7.87 -8.85 -18.40
N PRO A 83 8.96 -8.09 -18.36
CA PRO A 83 9.56 -7.54 -19.58
C PRO A 83 9.88 -8.69 -20.55
N PHE A 84 9.24 -8.76 -21.72
CA PHE A 84 9.56 -9.73 -22.75
C PHE A 84 10.55 -9.10 -23.76
N GLN A 85 11.34 -9.97 -24.39
CA GLN A 85 12.48 -9.71 -25.30
C GLN A 85 13.85 -9.48 -24.62
N ASN A 86 14.69 -10.53 -24.73
CA ASN A 86 16.14 -10.54 -24.50
C ASN A 86 16.68 -10.13 -23.11
N LYS A 87 15.80 -9.87 -22.13
CA LYS A 87 16.19 -9.72 -20.72
C LYS A 87 15.54 -10.83 -19.89
N PRO A 88 16.31 -11.63 -19.15
CA PRO A 88 15.73 -12.55 -18.21
C PRO A 88 15.18 -11.71 -17.05
N ASN A 89 13.87 -11.82 -16.79
CA ASN A 89 13.27 -11.54 -15.50
C ASN A 89 13.07 -10.07 -15.12
N TRP A 90 12.32 -9.84 -14.03
CA TRP A 90 12.10 -8.52 -13.43
C TRP A 90 13.40 -7.81 -13.03
N GLU A 91 14.53 -8.52 -12.85
CA GLU A 91 15.85 -8.03 -12.39
C GLU A 91 15.78 -7.02 -11.24
N LEU A 92 14.88 -7.27 -10.29
CA LEU A 92 14.71 -6.41 -9.13
C LEU A 92 15.79 -6.70 -8.09
N LYS A 93 16.34 -5.65 -7.49
CA LYS A 93 17.35 -5.76 -6.42
C LYS A 93 16.75 -5.52 -5.04
N THR A 94 15.64 -4.78 -5.00
CA THR A 94 15.04 -4.32 -3.76
C THR A 94 13.52 -4.38 -3.85
N ALA A 95 12.88 -4.81 -2.78
CA ALA A 95 11.45 -4.62 -2.55
C ALA A 95 11.23 -3.76 -1.30
N ILE A 96 10.26 -2.85 -1.36
CA ILE A 96 9.95 -1.96 -0.24
C ILE A 96 8.46 -1.97 0.04
N CYS A 97 8.12 -2.28 1.29
CA CYS A 97 6.77 -2.16 1.82
C CYS A 97 6.60 -0.83 2.55
N LEU A 98 5.69 0.01 2.09
CA LEU A 98 5.41 1.32 2.68
C LEU A 98 4.02 1.33 3.30
N ALA A 99 3.85 2.00 4.43
CA ALA A 99 2.53 2.32 4.99
C ALA A 99 1.62 1.10 5.25
N THR A 100 2.17 0.00 5.73
CA THR A 100 1.38 -1.20 6.09
C THR A 100 0.57 -1.02 7.37
N GLY A 101 0.94 -0.06 8.23
CA GLY A 101 0.53 -0.06 9.62
C GLY A 101 1.32 -1.06 10.48
N SER A 102 1.03 -1.02 11.77
CA SER A 102 1.65 -1.89 12.80
C SER A 102 0.93 -3.23 12.91
N PHE A 103 1.65 -4.26 13.38
CA PHE A 103 1.11 -5.61 13.61
C PHE A 103 0.77 -5.86 15.08
N SER A 104 1.27 -5.03 15.99
CA SER A 104 1.29 -5.29 17.44
C SER A 104 0.70 -4.16 18.28
N ARG A 105 -0.16 -3.32 17.73
CA ARG A 105 -0.92 -2.30 18.49
C ARG A 105 -2.26 -2.82 19.00
N THR A 106 -2.96 -2.07 19.83
CA THR A 106 -4.23 -2.52 20.42
C THR A 106 -5.37 -2.70 19.41
N ASN A 107 -5.34 -2.03 18.27
CA ASN A 107 -6.37 -2.17 17.24
C ASN A 107 -6.16 -3.44 16.39
N THR A 108 -6.72 -4.55 16.88
CA THR A 108 -6.62 -5.87 16.24
C THR A 108 -7.15 -5.92 14.81
N THR A 109 -8.14 -5.09 14.47
CA THR A 109 -8.70 -5.03 13.10
C THR A 109 -7.69 -4.46 12.12
N LEU A 110 -7.03 -3.36 12.49
CA LEU A 110 -5.97 -2.77 11.67
C LEU A 110 -4.75 -3.68 11.59
N ASN A 111 -4.35 -4.31 12.71
CA ASN A 111 -3.23 -5.24 12.71
C ASN A 111 -3.48 -6.45 11.81
N ARG A 112 -4.69 -7.03 11.84
CA ARG A 112 -5.05 -8.17 10.97
C ARG A 112 -4.96 -7.77 9.50
N ARG A 113 -5.42 -6.57 9.14
CA ARG A 113 -5.30 -6.03 7.78
C ARG A 113 -3.82 -5.84 7.40
N ALA A 114 -3.03 -5.21 8.26
CA ALA A 114 -1.60 -4.99 8.06
C ALA A 114 -0.86 -6.32 7.85
N MET A 115 -1.15 -7.32 8.69
CA MET A 115 -0.57 -8.66 8.59
C MET A 115 -0.94 -9.35 7.28
N GLN A 116 -2.20 -9.26 6.84
CA GLN A 116 -2.63 -9.84 5.57
C GLN A 116 -1.95 -9.17 4.37
N GLN A 117 -1.82 -7.83 4.40
CA GLN A 117 -1.14 -7.07 3.37
C GLN A 117 0.35 -7.40 3.31
N PHE A 118 0.99 -7.49 4.47
CA PHE A 118 2.39 -7.83 4.58
C PHE A 118 2.66 -9.27 4.13
N ALA A 119 1.82 -10.23 4.51
CA ALA A 119 1.93 -11.61 4.03
C ALA A 119 1.84 -11.71 2.50
N ALA A 120 0.93 -10.94 1.88
CA ALA A 120 0.86 -10.86 0.42
C ALA A 120 2.13 -10.23 -0.19
N PHE A 121 2.58 -9.10 0.35
CA PHE A 121 3.84 -8.47 -0.08
C PHE A 121 5.03 -9.42 0.02
N TYR A 122 5.20 -10.09 1.15
CA TYR A 122 6.32 -10.98 1.41
C TYR A 122 6.30 -12.20 0.47
N ASP A 123 5.13 -12.82 0.27
CA ASP A 123 4.98 -13.92 -0.70
C ASP A 123 5.27 -13.47 -2.15
N ILE A 124 4.86 -12.26 -2.55
CA ILE A 124 5.23 -11.69 -3.86
C ILE A 124 6.75 -11.51 -3.96
N CYS A 125 7.40 -11.06 -2.88
CA CYS A 125 8.86 -10.93 -2.84
C CYS A 125 9.57 -12.27 -3.00
N GLU A 126 9.11 -13.32 -2.33
CA GLU A 126 9.65 -14.68 -2.51
C GLU A 126 9.47 -15.16 -3.95
N TRP A 127 8.31 -14.89 -4.56
CA TRP A 127 8.06 -15.21 -5.97
C TRP A 127 9.01 -14.44 -6.90
N LEU A 128 9.16 -13.13 -6.72
CA LEU A 128 10.07 -12.29 -7.52
C LEU A 128 11.53 -12.69 -7.35
N ARG A 129 11.94 -13.07 -6.13
CA ARG A 129 13.30 -13.52 -5.82
C ARG A 129 13.69 -14.76 -6.61
N ALA A 130 12.74 -15.66 -6.90
CA ALA A 130 13.00 -16.84 -7.73
C ALA A 130 13.49 -16.50 -9.15
N PHE A 131 13.26 -15.27 -9.60
CA PHE A 131 13.72 -14.77 -10.90
C PHE A 131 14.93 -13.83 -10.79
N SER A 132 15.45 -13.57 -9.60
CA SER A 132 16.64 -12.74 -9.42
C SER A 132 17.91 -13.60 -9.42
N THR A 133 18.92 -13.17 -10.16
CA THR A 133 20.29 -13.72 -10.07
C THR A 133 21.14 -12.97 -9.04
N GLN A 134 20.61 -11.90 -8.46
CA GLN A 134 21.29 -11.02 -7.51
C GLN A 134 20.62 -11.06 -6.14
N THR A 135 21.35 -10.58 -5.13
CA THR A 135 20.81 -10.37 -3.78
C THR A 135 19.55 -9.51 -3.85
N PHE A 136 18.46 -10.01 -3.27
CA PHE A 136 17.16 -9.35 -3.26
C PHE A 136 16.84 -8.88 -1.83
N GLU A 137 17.03 -7.58 -1.59
CA GLU A 137 16.80 -6.97 -0.29
C GLU A 137 15.30 -6.67 -0.10
N ILE A 138 14.74 -7.01 1.07
CA ILE A 138 13.37 -6.65 1.45
C ILE A 138 13.42 -5.60 2.54
N LEU A 139 12.77 -4.47 2.29
CA LEU A 139 12.70 -3.32 3.17
C LEU A 139 11.25 -3.05 3.60
N ALA A 140 11.10 -2.48 4.79
CA ALA A 140 9.81 -1.97 5.26
C ALA A 140 9.97 -0.59 5.90
N GLN A 141 9.02 0.31 5.65
CA GLN A 141 8.98 1.63 6.28
C GLN A 141 7.55 1.98 6.72
N GLU A 142 7.37 2.10 8.03
CA GLU A 142 6.11 2.51 8.65
C GLU A 142 6.43 3.29 9.94
N PRO A 143 6.02 4.58 10.04
CA PRO A 143 6.22 5.38 11.25
C PRO A 143 5.64 4.76 12.52
N ARG A 144 4.58 3.93 12.39
CA ARG A 144 3.88 3.34 13.53
C ARG A 144 4.47 2.01 14.01
N PHE A 145 5.54 1.49 13.41
CA PHE A 145 6.14 0.24 13.89
C PHE A 145 6.58 0.34 15.36
N THR A 146 6.17 -0.66 16.13
CA THR A 146 6.65 -0.88 17.50
C THR A 146 7.99 -1.62 17.47
N ASN A 147 8.65 -1.75 18.62
CA ASN A 147 9.86 -2.59 18.71
C ASN A 147 9.56 -4.06 18.39
N LEU A 148 8.37 -4.55 18.76
CA LEU A 148 7.95 -5.91 18.47
C LEU A 148 7.71 -6.12 16.96
N ASP A 149 7.18 -5.11 16.26
CA ASP A 149 7.05 -5.17 14.80
C ASP A 149 8.43 -5.28 14.13
N ARG A 150 9.42 -4.52 14.62
CA ARG A 150 10.80 -4.56 14.10
C ARG A 150 11.45 -5.93 14.31
N GLU A 151 11.34 -6.48 15.52
CA GLU A 151 11.86 -7.81 15.85
C GLU A 151 11.22 -8.90 14.98
N PHE A 152 9.91 -8.80 14.75
CA PHE A 152 9.20 -9.70 13.84
C PHE A 152 9.71 -9.59 12.39
N LEU A 153 9.84 -8.38 11.86
CA LEU A 153 10.34 -8.15 10.50
C LEU A 153 11.80 -8.62 10.34
N GLU A 154 12.65 -8.37 11.33
CA GLU A 154 14.03 -8.84 11.36
C GLU A 154 14.10 -10.38 11.35
N SER A 155 13.19 -11.05 12.05
CA SER A 155 13.10 -12.52 12.02
C SER A 155 12.77 -13.11 10.63
N LEU A 156 12.29 -12.27 9.70
CA LEU A 156 12.04 -12.59 8.30
C LEU A 156 13.12 -12.01 7.36
N SER A 157 14.25 -11.54 7.90
CA SER A 157 15.30 -10.84 7.14
C SER A 157 14.80 -9.60 6.40
N VAL A 158 13.80 -8.91 6.95
CA VAL A 158 13.30 -7.63 6.43
C VAL A 158 13.94 -6.47 7.20
N ARG A 159 14.66 -5.60 6.49
CA ARG A 159 15.29 -4.44 7.11
C ARG A 159 14.30 -3.29 7.24
N VAL A 160 14.10 -2.81 8.46
CA VAL A 160 13.23 -1.67 8.74
C VAL A 160 13.98 -0.37 8.52
N LEU A 161 13.41 0.54 7.73
CA LEU A 161 13.89 1.89 7.55
C LEU A 161 13.27 2.80 8.62
N GLU A 162 14.11 3.41 9.45
CA GLU A 162 13.63 4.24 10.56
C GLU A 162 13.10 5.60 10.08
N VAL A 163 11.83 5.90 10.38
CA VAL A 163 11.26 7.22 10.15
C VAL A 163 11.32 8.01 11.44
N GLY A 164 11.69 9.29 11.35
CA GLY A 164 11.65 10.19 12.49
C GLY A 164 10.25 10.31 13.13
N PRO A 165 10.18 10.69 14.41
CA PRO A 165 8.97 10.56 15.25
C PRO A 165 7.76 11.41 14.84
N GLN A 166 7.88 12.36 13.92
CA GLN A 166 6.76 13.24 13.52
C GLN A 166 6.02 12.81 12.26
N GLY A 167 6.39 11.67 11.66
CA GLY A 167 5.98 11.35 10.30
C GLY A 167 6.62 12.32 9.30
N SER A 168 7.05 11.79 8.16
CA SER A 168 7.71 12.60 7.15
C SER A 168 6.68 13.34 6.29
N GLN A 169 7.01 14.59 5.91
CA GLN A 169 6.32 15.30 4.84
C GLN A 169 6.70 14.74 3.45
N ASP A 170 7.61 13.77 3.42
CA ASP A 170 8.22 13.15 2.26
C ASP A 170 8.39 11.63 2.48
N LEU A 171 9.09 10.92 1.60
CA LEU A 171 9.29 9.47 1.71
C LEU A 171 10.29 9.04 2.80
N GLY A 172 10.94 9.98 3.50
CA GLY A 172 11.97 9.65 4.48
C GLY A 172 13.11 8.83 3.85
N PRO A 173 13.77 7.94 4.60
CA PRO A 173 14.89 7.13 4.09
C PRO A 173 14.54 6.22 2.92
N ALA A 174 13.28 5.81 2.75
CA ALA A 174 12.86 4.94 1.64
C ALA A 174 13.25 5.50 0.26
N ILE A 175 13.27 6.82 0.07
CA ILE A 175 13.63 7.41 -1.23
C ILE A 175 15.03 7.02 -1.69
N MET A 176 15.95 6.73 -0.77
CA MET A 176 17.32 6.32 -1.12
C MET A 176 17.40 4.90 -1.69
N HIS A 177 16.33 4.12 -1.55
CA HIS A 177 16.26 2.72 -1.97
C HIS A 177 15.26 2.49 -3.13
N ILE A 178 14.48 3.52 -3.49
CA ILE A 178 13.55 3.44 -4.62
C ILE A 178 14.31 3.85 -5.88
N THR A 179 14.46 2.90 -6.80
CA THR A 179 15.15 3.06 -8.08
C THR A 179 14.40 2.30 -9.17
N VAL A 180 14.90 2.34 -10.40
CA VAL A 180 14.37 1.57 -11.53
C VAL A 180 14.49 0.04 -11.38
N ASP A 181 15.18 -0.46 -10.35
CA ASP A 181 15.26 -1.91 -10.04
C ASP A 181 14.50 -2.27 -8.76
N THR A 182 13.55 -1.41 -8.34
CA THR A 182 12.80 -1.57 -7.09
C THR A 182 11.34 -1.98 -7.34
N PHE A 183 10.87 -2.94 -6.55
CA PHE A 183 9.45 -3.21 -6.35
C PHE A 183 8.93 -2.42 -5.15
N VAL A 184 7.92 -1.59 -5.36
CA VAL A 184 7.25 -0.86 -4.27
C VAL A 184 5.85 -1.41 -4.06
N PHE A 185 5.54 -1.77 -2.82
CA PHE A 185 4.20 -2.09 -2.36
C PHE A 185 3.76 -1.07 -1.34
N GLU A 186 2.68 -0.35 -1.62
CA GLU A 186 2.09 0.59 -0.68
C GLU A 186 0.57 0.41 -0.70
N PRO A 187 -0.05 -0.17 0.35
CA PRO A 187 -1.47 -0.41 0.31
C PRO A 187 -2.25 0.88 0.55
N PHE A 188 -1.80 1.77 1.45
CA PHE A 188 -2.55 2.98 1.83
C PHE A 188 -1.63 4.14 2.24
N LEU A 189 -0.61 4.43 1.43
CA LEU A 189 0.25 5.59 1.64
C LEU A 189 -0.57 6.88 1.50
N GLU A 190 -0.37 7.80 2.45
CA GLU A 190 -1.06 9.07 2.45
C GLU A 190 -0.71 9.87 1.18
N ARG A 191 -1.72 10.42 0.51
CA ARG A 191 -1.57 11.19 -0.76
C ARG A 191 -1.00 12.59 -0.54
N LYS A 192 0.13 12.69 0.14
CA LYS A 192 0.90 13.92 0.27
C LYS A 192 1.69 14.18 -1.02
N ILE A 193 1.54 15.37 -1.56
CA ILE A 193 2.13 15.77 -2.85
C ILE A 193 3.64 15.44 -2.94
N ASN A 194 4.41 15.74 -1.88
CA ASN A 194 5.85 15.51 -1.88
C ASN A 194 6.22 14.02 -1.91
N ILE A 195 5.49 13.19 -1.17
CA ILE A 195 5.66 11.73 -1.16
C ILE A 195 5.46 11.17 -2.56
N LEU A 196 4.32 11.51 -3.17
CA LEU A 196 3.95 11.04 -4.51
C LEU A 196 4.95 11.53 -5.56
N ARG A 197 5.35 12.80 -5.50
CA ARG A 197 6.34 13.37 -6.41
C ARG A 197 7.67 12.62 -6.35
N GLN A 198 8.17 12.31 -5.15
CA GLN A 198 9.42 11.57 -4.97
C GLN A 198 9.29 10.12 -5.45
N LEU A 199 8.21 9.43 -5.06
CA LEU A 199 7.94 8.04 -5.45
C LEU A 199 7.96 7.88 -6.98
N TYR A 200 7.25 8.75 -7.69
CA TYR A 200 7.11 8.64 -9.14
C TYR A 200 8.32 9.17 -9.90
N ALA A 201 9.07 10.13 -9.34
CA ALA A 201 10.33 10.58 -9.92
C ALA A 201 11.40 9.49 -9.88
N ALA A 202 11.38 8.63 -8.86
CA ALA A 202 12.31 7.51 -8.69
C ALA A 202 12.05 6.33 -9.65
N HIS A 203 10.86 6.29 -10.26
CA HIS A 203 10.51 5.38 -11.34
C HIS A 203 10.66 3.87 -11.01
N PRO A 204 10.05 3.36 -9.92
CA PRO A 204 10.12 1.94 -9.57
C PRO A 204 9.55 1.04 -10.67
N ARG A 205 10.27 -0.03 -11.02
CA ARG A 205 9.91 -0.97 -12.11
C ARG A 205 8.61 -1.70 -11.87
N LEU A 206 8.35 -2.11 -10.65
CA LEU A 206 7.07 -2.70 -10.27
C LEU A 206 6.50 -1.87 -9.12
N TYR A 207 5.24 -1.48 -9.26
CA TYR A 207 4.55 -0.73 -8.22
C TYR A 207 3.14 -1.29 -8.04
N ILE A 208 2.81 -1.63 -6.80
CA ILE A 208 1.48 -2.02 -6.39
C ILE A 208 1.03 -1.05 -5.30
N GLY A 209 -0.01 -0.27 -5.58
CA GLY A 209 -0.56 0.60 -4.56
C GLY A 209 -1.84 1.35 -4.91
N SER A 210 -2.36 2.08 -3.94
CA SER A 210 -3.63 2.83 -4.06
C SER A 210 -3.43 4.29 -4.45
N SER A 211 -2.27 4.88 -4.15
CA SER A 211 -2.09 6.33 -4.25
C SER A 211 -2.08 6.88 -5.67
N MET A 212 -1.88 6.03 -6.68
CA MET A 212 -1.96 6.42 -8.09
C MET A 212 -3.39 6.63 -8.60
N HIS A 213 -4.40 6.03 -7.95
CA HIS A 213 -5.78 6.14 -8.43
C HIS A 213 -6.31 7.59 -8.27
N GLY A 214 -6.82 8.15 -9.36
CA GLY A 214 -7.34 9.52 -9.45
C GLY A 214 -6.34 10.57 -9.94
N LEU A 215 -5.03 10.28 -9.90
CA LEU A 215 -3.99 11.19 -10.43
C LEU A 215 -3.88 11.17 -11.96
N GLU A 216 -4.49 10.18 -12.61
CA GLU A 216 -4.57 10.08 -14.08
C GLU A 216 -5.44 11.20 -14.66
N GLU A 217 -6.45 11.65 -13.90
CA GLU A 217 -7.39 12.71 -14.26
C GLU A 217 -6.89 14.09 -13.81
N GLU A 218 -6.20 14.12 -12.68
CA GLU A 218 -5.64 15.34 -12.11
C GLU A 218 -4.13 15.39 -12.39
N ALA A 219 -3.76 15.88 -13.59
CA ALA A 219 -2.37 16.01 -14.04
C ALA A 219 -1.56 17.02 -13.19
N TYR A 220 -1.26 16.69 -11.94
CA TYR A 220 -0.69 17.62 -10.97
C TYR A 220 0.81 17.89 -11.23
N PHE A 221 1.57 16.94 -11.79
CA PHE A 221 3.02 17.10 -12.03
C PHE A 221 3.56 16.34 -13.24
N LYS A 222 4.56 16.92 -13.92
CA LYS A 222 5.24 16.34 -15.10
C LYS A 222 5.88 14.97 -14.83
N SER A 223 6.39 14.75 -13.61
CA SER A 223 6.98 13.46 -13.21
C SER A 223 5.93 12.36 -13.06
N THR A 224 4.79 12.65 -12.42
CA THR A 224 3.64 11.74 -12.34
C THR A 224 3.13 11.40 -13.73
N MET A 225 2.95 12.41 -14.58
CA MET A 225 2.51 12.20 -15.96
C MET A 225 3.52 11.37 -16.77
N ARG A 226 4.83 11.57 -16.57
CA ARG A 226 5.85 10.73 -17.21
C ARG A 226 5.76 9.28 -16.72
N PHE A 227 5.65 9.07 -15.41
CA PHE A 227 5.56 7.74 -14.81
C PHE A 227 4.30 6.99 -15.26
N VAL A 228 3.14 7.66 -15.27
CA VAL A 228 1.87 7.08 -15.73
C VAL A 228 1.91 6.81 -17.24
N LYS A 229 2.38 7.76 -18.06
CA LYS A 229 2.38 7.62 -19.52
C LYS A 229 3.36 6.56 -20.03
N SER A 230 4.46 6.29 -19.32
CA SER A 230 5.43 5.28 -19.73
C SER A 230 5.05 3.86 -19.30
N ARG A 231 3.88 3.67 -18.69
CA ARG A 231 3.42 2.38 -18.15
C ARG A 231 2.06 2.04 -18.73
N LYS A 232 1.74 0.75 -18.81
CA LYS A 232 0.37 0.33 -19.12
C LYS A 232 -0.54 0.83 -17.99
N PRO A 233 -1.80 1.22 -18.28
CA PRO A 233 -2.74 1.63 -17.25
C PRO A 233 -2.79 0.59 -16.13
N GLY A 234 -2.77 1.06 -14.88
CA GLY A 234 -2.71 0.19 -13.73
C GLY A 234 -3.92 -0.75 -13.71
N LYS A 235 -3.70 -2.07 -13.77
CA LYS A 235 -4.81 -3.03 -13.61
C LYS A 235 -5.18 -3.11 -12.14
N LEU A 236 -6.47 -3.20 -11.86
CA LEU A 236 -6.96 -3.41 -10.50
C LEU A 236 -6.32 -4.65 -9.90
N PHE A 237 -5.91 -4.55 -8.64
CA PHE A 237 -5.45 -5.68 -7.87
C PHE A 237 -6.60 -6.70 -7.76
N PRO A 238 -6.32 -8.01 -7.90
CA PRO A 238 -7.37 -9.02 -7.83
C PRO A 238 -8.14 -8.97 -6.51
N LYS A 239 -9.45 -9.22 -6.57
CA LYS A 239 -10.29 -9.28 -5.37
C LYS A 239 -9.85 -10.43 -4.47
N PHE A 240 -9.69 -10.13 -3.19
CA PHE A 240 -9.46 -11.09 -2.11
C PHE A 240 -10.77 -11.37 -1.39
N ASP A 241 -11.32 -12.57 -1.57
CA ASP A 241 -12.69 -12.88 -1.16
C ASP A 241 -12.82 -13.00 0.38
N GLU A 242 -11.75 -13.38 1.05
CA GLU A 242 -11.66 -13.54 2.50
C GLU A 242 -11.63 -12.20 3.25
N GLY A 243 -11.35 -11.10 2.54
CA GLY A 243 -11.34 -9.74 3.07
C GLY A 243 -11.33 -8.71 1.94
N PRO A 244 -12.49 -8.43 1.32
CA PRO A 244 -12.57 -7.57 0.13
C PRO A 244 -11.92 -6.19 0.27
N GLN A 245 -11.98 -5.62 1.48
CA GLN A 245 -11.42 -4.32 1.85
C GLN A 245 -9.90 -4.30 2.06
N ILE A 246 -9.25 -5.47 2.12
CA ILE A 246 -7.83 -5.58 2.45
C ILE A 246 -6.96 -4.99 1.33
N PHE A 247 -7.32 -5.27 0.07
CA PHE A 247 -6.60 -4.79 -1.12
C PHE A 247 -7.47 -3.91 -2.03
N GLU A 248 -8.61 -3.42 -1.50
CA GLU A 248 -9.51 -2.54 -2.25
C GLU A 248 -8.79 -1.26 -2.69
N GLY A 249 -8.98 -0.89 -3.95
CA GLY A 249 -8.37 0.29 -4.54
C GLY A 249 -6.90 0.13 -4.96
N LEU A 250 -6.25 -1.00 -4.64
CA LEU A 250 -4.89 -1.24 -5.13
C LEU A 250 -4.88 -1.47 -6.63
N ARG A 251 -3.82 -1.02 -7.28
CA ARG A 251 -3.55 -1.24 -8.70
C ARG A 251 -2.11 -1.70 -8.90
N VAL A 252 -1.91 -2.49 -9.94
CA VAL A 252 -0.62 -3.06 -10.35
C VAL A 252 -0.13 -2.31 -11.58
N TYR A 253 1.04 -1.68 -11.45
CA TYR A 253 1.73 -0.94 -12.50
C TYR A 253 3.10 -1.57 -12.74
N GLY A 254 3.35 -1.93 -14.00
CA GLY A 254 4.64 -2.40 -14.50
C GLY A 254 5.01 -1.63 -15.76
N ASP A 255 6.22 -1.87 -16.28
CA ASP A 255 6.66 -1.28 -17.53
C ASP A 255 5.71 -1.68 -18.68
N ALA A 256 5.51 -0.77 -19.64
CA ALA A 256 4.76 -1.07 -20.86
C ALA A 256 5.69 -1.67 -21.91
N GLU A 257 5.24 -2.71 -22.61
CA GLU A 257 5.75 -2.97 -23.96
C GLU A 257 5.06 -2.06 -24.99
N GLU A 258 5.81 -1.71 -26.04
CA GLU A 258 5.38 -0.93 -27.21
C GLU A 258 4.44 -1.67 -28.17
N ASN A 259 4.11 -2.95 -27.95
CA ASN A 259 3.31 -3.73 -28.91
C ASN A 259 1.93 -4.11 -28.36
N ASP A 260 1.00 -3.15 -28.38
CA ASP A 260 -0.45 -3.46 -28.40
C ASP A 260 -1.04 -3.19 -29.81
N ASP A 261 -0.22 -3.31 -30.86
CA ASP A 261 -0.67 -3.48 -32.25
C ASP A 261 -0.55 -4.98 -32.64
N CYS A 262 -1.53 -5.78 -32.23
CA CYS A 262 -1.87 -7.07 -32.83
C CYS A 262 -3.39 -7.26 -32.81
#